data_AF-A0A259I9B4-F1
#
_entry.id   AF-A0A259I9B4-F1
#
_cell.length_a   1.000
_cell.length_b   1.000
_cell.length_c   1.000
_cell.angle_alpha   90.00
_cell.angle_beta   90.00
_cell.angle_gamma   90.00
#
_symmetry.space_group_name_H-M   'P 1'
#
loop_
_entity.id
_entity.type
_entity.pdbx_description
1 polymer ?
#
loop_
_entity_poly.entity_id
_entity_poly.type
_entity_poly.pdbx_seq_one_letter_code
_entity_poly.pdbx_strand_id
1 'polypeptide(L)' 'MPLTAKRPTQELVDLVGTLGGKWSGYVAMCRCPAHNDSDPSLSIRQGDRGILVTCFAGCAREDVLRELRR' A
#
# COMPACT_ATOMS: atom_id res chain seq x y z
N MET A 1 1.41 -14.24 13.53
CA MET A 1 1.04 -12.84 13.83
C MET A 1 -0.08 -12.45 12.88
N PRO A 2 -1.29 -12.13 13.36
CA PRO A 2 -2.33 -11.63 12.46
C PRO A 2 -1.84 -10.31 11.83
N LEU A 3 -2.09 -10.14 10.53
CA LEU A 3 -1.79 -8.92 9.81
C LEU A 3 -2.76 -7.83 10.31
N THR A 4 -2.42 -7.13 11.39
CA THR A 4 -3.29 -6.11 12.00
C THR A 4 -3.51 -4.93 11.05
N ALA A 5 -4.71 -4.79 10.49
CA ALA A 5 -5.11 -3.56 9.80
C ALA A 5 -5.78 -2.64 10.83
N LYS A 6 -5.07 -1.60 11.26
CA LYS A 6 -5.63 -0.53 12.11
C LYS A 6 -6.42 0.45 11.25
N ARG A 7 -7.23 1.29 11.90
CA ARG A 7 -7.90 2.41 11.23
C ARG A 7 -6.83 3.27 10.52
N PRO A 8 -7.01 3.61 9.23
CA PRO A 8 -6.05 4.39 8.48
C PRO A 8 -5.87 5.80 9.06
N THR A 9 -4.63 6.29 9.08
CA THR A 9 -4.32 7.70 9.33
C THR A 9 -4.65 8.54 8.11
N GLN A 10 -4.75 9.86 8.27
CA GLN A 10 -4.98 10.76 7.12
C GLN A 10 -3.86 10.64 6.07
N GLU A 11 -2.60 10.54 6.51
CA GLU A 11 -1.44 10.28 5.63
C GLU A 11 -1.65 9.06 4.74
N LEU A 12 -2.17 7.96 5.32
CA LEU A 12 -2.43 6.75 4.56
C LEU A 12 -3.59 6.91 3.59
N VAL A 13 -4.64 7.65 3.97
CA VAL A 13 -5.76 7.97 3.08
C VAL A 13 -5.29 8.78 1.87
N ASP A 14 -4.45 9.79 2.11
CA ASP A 14 -3.91 10.66 1.06
C ASP A 14 -2.97 9.88 0.11
N LEU A 15 -2.15 8.99 0.67
CA LEU A 15 -1.28 8.10 -0.12
C LEU A 15 -2.09 7.20 -1.05
N VAL A 16 -3.13 6.55 -0.51
CA VAL A 16 -4.01 5.68 -1.32
C VAL A 16 -4.77 6.49 -2.37
N GLY A 17 -5.20 7.71 -2.04
CA GLY A 17 -5.83 8.63 -2.99
C GLY A 17 -4.90 9.00 -4.14
N THR A 18 -3.64 9.29 -3.83
CA THR A 18 -2.60 9.61 -4.83
C THR A 18 -2.33 8.43 -5.76
N LEU A 19 -2.35 7.21 -5.24
CA LEU A 19 -2.17 5.98 -6.03
C LEU A 19 -3.45 5.51 -6.75
N GLY A 20 -4.59 6.20 -6.56
CA GLY A 20 -5.88 5.81 -7.12
C GLY A 20 -6.39 4.45 -6.61
N GLY A 21 -6.02 4.08 -5.38
CA GLY A 21 -6.36 2.79 -4.80
C GLY A 21 -7.81 2.68 -4.33
N LYS A 22 -8.24 1.43 -4.08
CA LYS A 22 -9.58 1.10 -3.57
C LYS A 22 -9.50 0.47 -2.19
N TRP A 23 -10.36 0.93 -1.29
CA TRP A 23 -10.44 0.42 0.08
C TRP A 23 -11.36 -0.79 0.20
N SER A 24 -10.96 -1.75 1.02
CA SER A 24 -11.77 -2.86 1.53
C SER A 24 -11.54 -2.96 3.05
N GLY A 25 -12.48 -2.42 3.82
CA GLY A 25 -12.28 -2.20 5.25
C GLY A 25 -11.11 -1.24 5.51
N TYR A 26 -10.10 -1.69 6.27
CA TYR A 26 -8.90 -0.91 6.61
C TYR A 26 -7.66 -1.26 5.76
N VAL A 27 -7.88 -1.96 4.64
CA VAL A 27 -6.82 -2.31 3.69
C VAL A 27 -7.18 -1.68 2.35
N ALA A 28 -6.20 -1.11 1.66
CA ALA A 28 -6.33 -0.62 0.31
C ALA A 28 -5.56 -1.49 -0.68
N MET A 29 -6.10 -1.62 -1.89
CA MET A 29 -5.43 -2.18 -3.05
C MET A 29 -5.11 -1.06 -4.04
N CYS A 30 -3.85 -0.94 -4.41
CA CYS A 30 -3.33 0.07 -5.33
C CYS A 30 -2.54 -0.61 -6.45
N ARG A 31 -2.29 0.12 -7.52
CA ARG A 31 -1.27 -0.26 -8.50
C ARG A 31 0.11 -0.04 -7.89
N CYS A 32 0.99 -1.02 -8.03
CA CYS A 32 2.36 -0.91 -7.56
C CYS A 32 3.13 0.11 -8.43
N PRO A 33 3.78 1.12 -7.84
CA PRO A 33 4.58 2.06 -8.61
C PRO A 33 5.95 1.50 -9.03
N ALA A 34 6.40 0.39 -8.43
CA ALA A 34 7.70 -0.22 -8.71
C ALA A 34 7.73 -1.10 -9.97
N HIS A 35 6.58 -1.35 -10.61
CA HIS A 35 6.49 -2.02 -11.89
C HIS A 35 5.33 -1.47 -12.72
N ASN A 36 5.27 -1.82 -14.00
CA ASN A 36 4.14 -1.45 -14.85
C ASN A 36 2.91 -2.30 -14.50
N ASP A 37 2.12 -1.83 -13.53
CA ASP A 37 1.04 -2.59 -12.94
C ASP A 37 -0.31 -2.32 -13.61
N SER A 38 -0.83 -3.30 -14.34
CA SER A 38 -2.13 -3.19 -15.02
C SER A 38 -3.30 -3.44 -14.07
N ASP A 39 -3.13 -4.34 -13.11
CA ASP A 39 -4.12 -4.76 -12.11
C ASP A 39 -3.59 -4.46 -10.70
N PRO A 40 -4.41 -3.93 -9.75
CA PRO A 40 -3.93 -3.57 -8.42
C PRO A 40 -3.26 -4.72 -7.65
N SER A 41 -1.92 -4.72 -7.61
CA SER A 41 -1.14 -5.77 -6.93
C SER A 41 -0.56 -5.34 -5.57
N LEU A 42 -0.68 -4.06 -5.20
CA LEU A 42 -0.08 -3.49 -4.01
C LEU A 42 -1.09 -3.33 -2.87
N SER A 43 -0.90 -4.10 -1.79
CA SER A 43 -1.64 -3.92 -0.53
C SER A 43 -0.99 -2.88 0.34
N ILE A 44 -1.81 -1.96 0.82
CA ILE A 44 -1.42 -0.89 1.73
C ILE A 44 -2.39 -0.89 2.92
N ARG A 45 -1.85 -0.85 4.14
CA ARG A 45 -2.66 -0.78 5.37
C ARG A 45 -1.90 -0.14 6.53
N GLN A 46 -2.64 0.38 7.50
CA GLN A 46 -2.04 0.88 8.74
C GLN A 46 -1.67 -0.29 9.65
N GLY A 47 -0.39 -0.43 9.98
CA GLY A 47 0.10 -1.36 10.99
C GLY A 47 0.40 -0.68 12.32
N ASP A 48 0.85 -1.47 13.30
CA ASP A 48 1.15 -0.98 14.66
C ASP A 48 2.35 -0.04 14.72
N ARG A 49 3.30 -0.16 13.77
CA ARG A 49 4.54 0.64 13.72
C ARG A 49 4.65 1.52 12.47
N GLY A 50 3.53 1.76 11.80
CA GLY A 50 3.48 2.55 10.58
C GLY A 50 2.77 1.84 9.42
N ILE A 51 2.89 2.42 8.23
CA ILE A 51 2.26 1.91 7.01
C ILE A 51 2.96 0.62 6.57
N LEU A 52 2.15 -0.40 6.28
CA LEU A 52 2.61 -1.68 5.76
C LEU A 52 2.23 -1.79 4.29
N VAL A 53 3.23 -2.12 3.47
CA VAL A 53 3.08 -2.31 2.03
C VAL A 53 3.48 -3.73 1.64
N THR A 54 2.73 -4.34 0.73
CA THR A 54 3.03 -5.68 0.20
C THR A 54 2.59 -5.75 -1.26
N CYS A 55 3.56 -5.87 -2.16
CA CYS A 55 3.29 -6.13 -3.57
C CYS A 55 3.20 -7.65 -3.78
N PHE A 56 2.05 -8.13 -4.27
CA PHE A 56 1.85 -9.55 -4.56
C PHE A 56 2.44 -10.00 -5.90
N ALA A 57 2.86 -9.07 -6.75
CA ALA A 57 3.56 -9.36 -8.01
C ALA A 57 5.07 -9.66 -7.82
N GLY A 58 5.59 -9.54 -6.60
CA GLY A 58 6.96 -9.94 -6.27
C GLY A 58 8.00 -8.80 -6.24
N CYS A 59 7.57 -7.53 -6.27
CA CYS A 59 8.50 -6.41 -6.10
C CYS A 59 9.19 -6.45 -4.73
N ALA A 60 10.46 -6.08 -4.69
CA ALA A 60 11.15 -5.89 -3.43
C ALA A 60 10.50 -4.72 -2.68
N ARG A 61 10.35 -4.89 -1.36
CA ARG A 61 9.74 -3.87 -0.49
C ARG A 61 10.48 -2.52 -0.60
N GLU A 62 11.79 -2.55 -0.76
CA GLU A 62 12.63 -1.36 -0.84
C GLU A 62 12.35 -0.54 -2.11
N ASP A 63 12.10 -1.18 -3.24
CA ASP A 63 11.75 -0.51 -4.49
C ASP A 63 10.37 0.15 -4.38
N VAL A 64 9.39 -0.57 -3.82
CA VAL A 64 8.07 0.01 -3.55
C VAL A 64 8.18 1.23 -2.64
N LEU A 65 8.91 1.14 -1.53
CA LEU A 65 9.08 2.26 -0.61
C LEU A 65 9.87 3.43 -1.22
N ARG A 66 10.79 3.16 -2.15
CA ARG A 66 11.53 4.19 -2.88
C ARG A 66 10.58 4.98 -3.78
N GLU A 67 9.77 4.30 -4.57
CA GLU A 67 8.85 4.96 -5.51
C GLU A 67 7.70 5.68 -4.78
N LEU A 68 7.27 5.21 -3.60
CA LEU A 68 6.25 5.90 -2.79
C LEU A 68 6.74 7.21 -2.14
N ARG A 69 8.05 7.45 -2.08
CA ARG A 69 8.64 8.67 -1.50
C ARG A 69 8.92 9.76 -2.54
N ARG A 70 8.64 9.47 -3.81
CA ARG A 70 8.92 10.36 -4.93
C ARG A 70 7.76 11.32 -5.16
#